data_AF-A0A6I6GJP2-F1
#
_entry.id   AF-A0A6I6GJP2-F1
#
_cell.length_a   1.000
_cell.length_b   1.000
_cell.length_c   1.000
_cell.angle_alpha   90.00
_cell.angle_beta   90.00
_cell.angle_gamma   90.00
#
_symmetry.space_group_name_H-M   'P 1'
#
loop_
_entity.id
_entity.type
_entity.pdbx_description
1 polymer ?
#
loop_
_entity_poly.entity_id
_entity_poly.type
_entity_poly.pdbx_seq_one_letter_code
_entity_poly.pdbx_strand_id
1 'polypeptide(L)'
;MNRITRALATIVVAGAATAGLSACGSDDQQDQTGPAGASPTASAVVTTTPSAPVPGPAESMIDIPAPVAERWRDLGGETGELGRATGPASDVEGGSITDFERGAIVLSPAGRAFVVQGEILTAYLEEGGPGGELGFPTADEATTDGGWISTFEGGVITYIDGVAEVQVD
;
A
#
# COMPACT_ATOMS: atom_id res chain seq x y z
N MET A 1 -33.53 1.06 13.56
CA MET A 1 -33.64 2.54 13.39
C MET A 1 -33.08 3.28 14.61
N ASN A 2 -31.75 3.45 14.72
CA ASN A 2 -31.16 4.31 15.76
C ASN A 2 -30.24 5.37 15.15
N ARG A 3 -30.91 6.48 14.80
CA ARG A 3 -30.53 7.90 14.81
C ARG A 3 -29.03 8.28 14.76
N ILE A 4 -28.67 8.70 13.55
CA ILE A 4 -27.54 9.55 13.15
C ILE A 4 -27.44 10.79 14.04
N THR A 5 -26.28 11.02 14.67
CA THR A 5 -25.94 12.30 15.32
C THR A 5 -24.82 12.95 14.50
N ARG A 6 -25.18 14.00 13.75
CA ARG A 6 -24.26 14.91 13.05
C ARG A 6 -23.65 15.89 14.05
N ALA A 7 -22.33 16.06 14.02
CA ALA A 7 -21.66 17.22 14.60
C ALA A 7 -20.88 17.92 13.49
N LEU A 8 -21.33 19.13 13.13
CA LEU A 8 -20.62 20.10 12.29
C LEU A 8 -19.69 20.90 13.20
N ALA A 9 -18.40 20.99 12.86
CA ALA A 9 -17.48 21.94 13.47
C ALA A 9 -16.65 22.61 12.36
N THR A 10 -17.07 23.82 12.00
CA THR A 10 -16.36 24.73 11.11
C THR A 10 -15.26 25.42 11.92
N ILE A 11 -13.99 25.30 11.50
CA ILE A 11 -12.92 26.18 11.95
C ILE A 11 -12.18 26.71 10.73
N VAL A 12 -12.27 28.03 10.54
CA VAL A 12 -11.41 28.84 9.68
C VAL A 12 -10.40 29.53 10.58
N VAL A 13 -9.11 29.37 10.31
CA VAL A 13 -8.08 30.31 10.75
C VAL A 13 -7.16 30.59 9.56
N ALA A 14 -7.14 31.85 9.15
CA ALA A 14 -6.22 32.44 8.20
C ALA A 14 -4.96 32.93 8.93
N GLY A 15 -3.79 32.80 8.31
CA GLY A 15 -2.53 33.38 8.81
C GLY A 15 -1.52 33.53 7.68
N ALA A 16 -1.30 34.77 7.26
CA ALA A 16 -0.48 35.17 6.12
C ALA A 16 1.04 35.21 6.41
N ALA A 17 1.80 35.16 5.33
CA ALA A 17 3.26 35.15 5.22
C ALA A 17 3.99 36.37 5.81
N THR A 18 5.27 36.18 6.17
CA THR A 18 6.33 37.17 5.93
C THR A 18 7.67 36.47 5.65
N ALA A 19 8.42 37.05 4.70
CA ALA A 19 9.72 36.60 4.22
C ALA A 19 10.87 37.06 5.14
N GLY A 20 11.98 36.32 5.11
CA GLY A 20 13.26 36.77 5.63
C GLY A 20 14.41 36.08 4.90
N LEU A 21 15.11 36.79 4.02
CA LEU A 21 16.43 36.44 3.52
C LEU A 21 17.48 37.04 4.45
N SER A 22 18.48 36.25 4.87
CA SER A 22 19.87 36.70 5.11
C SER A 22 20.78 35.51 5.38
N ALA A 23 21.86 35.43 4.61
CA ALA A 23 22.93 34.46 4.70
C ALA A 23 24.07 34.96 5.60
N CYS A 24 24.72 34.08 6.38
CA CYS A 24 26.15 33.74 6.28
C CYS A 24 26.59 32.74 7.39
N GLY A 25 27.33 31.69 7.00
CA GLY A 25 28.49 31.21 7.76
C GLY A 25 28.36 30.01 8.70
N SER A 26 29.02 28.92 8.29
CA SER A 26 29.78 27.94 9.10
C SER A 26 29.13 26.58 9.43
N ASP A 27 29.56 25.61 8.63
CA ASP A 27 29.63 24.17 8.81
C ASP A 27 30.03 23.72 10.22
N ASP A 28 29.27 22.77 10.78
CA ASP A 28 29.80 21.57 11.48
C ASP A 28 28.67 20.53 11.58
N GLN A 29 28.86 19.43 10.87
CA GLN A 29 27.85 18.41 10.57
C GLN A 29 27.78 17.35 11.67
N GLN A 30 26.65 17.28 12.38
CA GLN A 30 26.23 16.14 13.19
C GLN A 30 24.71 15.95 13.06
N ASP A 31 24.29 15.14 12.08
CA ASP A 31 22.90 14.69 11.89
C ASP A 31 22.74 13.28 12.49
N GLN A 32 22.13 13.16 13.67
CA GLN A 32 20.70 12.87 13.92
C GLN A 32 20.30 11.40 13.73
N THR A 33 20.44 10.61 14.79
CA THR A 33 19.67 9.37 14.99
C THR A 33 18.51 9.64 15.95
N GLY A 34 17.31 9.81 15.39
CA GLY A 34 16.05 9.86 16.12
C GLY A 34 14.98 9.06 15.36
N PRO A 35 14.13 8.26 16.03
CA PRO A 35 13.16 7.39 15.38
C PRO A 35 11.91 8.21 15.00
N ALA A 36 11.53 8.21 13.73
CA ALA A 36 10.33 8.90 13.26
C ALA A 36 9.45 7.93 12.47
N GLY A 37 8.43 7.39 13.14
CA GLY A 37 7.20 7.05 12.45
C GLY A 37 6.63 8.31 11.82
N ALA A 38 6.45 8.29 10.51
CA ALA A 38 5.77 9.33 9.78
C ALA A 38 4.83 8.67 8.77
N SER A 39 3.55 8.54 9.12
CA SER A 39 2.49 8.64 8.11
C SER A 39 2.62 10.01 7.46
N PRO A 40 2.85 10.14 6.14
CA PRO A 40 2.65 11.41 5.50
C PRO A 40 1.16 11.60 5.27
N THR A 41 0.63 12.68 5.83
CA THR A 41 -0.54 13.37 5.26
C THR A 41 -0.10 13.92 3.91
N ALA A 42 -0.54 13.33 2.80
CA ALA A 42 -0.34 13.90 1.47
C ALA A 42 -1.67 14.38 0.90
N SER A 43 -1.83 15.70 0.90
CA SER A 43 -2.83 16.44 0.13
C SER A 43 -2.81 16.06 -1.35
N ALA A 44 -4.01 16.01 -1.93
CA ALA A 44 -4.29 15.74 -3.33
C ALA A 44 -3.38 16.49 -4.32
N VAL A 45 -2.73 15.73 -5.21
CA VAL A 45 -2.14 16.23 -6.45
C VAL A 45 -2.27 15.16 -7.55
N VAL A 46 -3.03 15.49 -8.60
CA VAL A 46 -3.09 14.88 -9.95
C VAL A 46 -3.50 13.39 -10.07
N THR A 47 -4.61 13.14 -10.79
CA THR A 47 -5.21 11.85 -11.16
C THR A 47 -4.41 11.06 -12.22
N THR A 48 -3.11 10.91 -11.99
CA THR A 48 -2.26 9.94 -12.67
C THR A 48 -1.38 9.40 -11.57
N THR A 49 -1.66 8.18 -11.10
CA THR A 49 -0.82 7.51 -10.11
C THR A 49 0.61 7.55 -10.65
N PRO A 50 1.53 8.29 -9.98
CA PRO A 50 2.90 8.35 -10.45
C PRO A 50 3.44 6.92 -10.45
N SER A 51 4.23 6.53 -11.45
CA SER A 51 4.89 5.23 -11.50
C SER A 51 6.38 5.39 -11.22
N ALA A 52 6.97 4.37 -10.61
CA ALA A 52 8.37 4.32 -10.25
C ALA A 52 8.99 3.01 -10.73
N PRO A 53 10.21 3.05 -11.29
CA PRO A 53 10.88 1.85 -11.77
C PRO A 53 11.45 1.04 -10.60
N VAL A 54 11.23 -0.28 -10.62
CA VAL A 54 11.78 -1.27 -9.68
C VAL A 54 12.55 -2.38 -10.42
N PRO A 55 13.57 -2.99 -9.81
CA PRO A 55 14.29 -4.12 -10.41
C PRO A 55 13.38 -5.34 -10.58
N GLY A 56 13.36 -5.86 -11.81
CA GLY A 56 12.66 -7.07 -12.22
C GLY A 56 13.60 -8.21 -12.66
N PRO A 57 13.09 -9.22 -13.37
CA PRO A 57 13.91 -10.34 -13.82
C PRO A 57 14.98 -9.89 -14.83
N ALA A 58 16.17 -10.49 -14.73
CA ALA A 58 17.30 -10.27 -15.65
C ALA A 58 17.74 -8.79 -15.80
N GLU A 59 17.83 -8.06 -14.69
CA GLU A 59 18.26 -6.64 -14.63
C GLU A 59 17.36 -5.67 -15.42
N SER A 60 16.13 -6.07 -15.73
CA SER A 60 15.16 -5.19 -16.37
C SER A 60 14.47 -4.33 -15.32
N MET A 61 14.27 -3.04 -15.60
CA MET A 61 13.46 -2.17 -14.75
C MET A 61 12.00 -2.30 -15.16
N ILE A 62 11.14 -2.56 -14.18
CA ILE A 62 9.70 -2.64 -14.34
C ILE A 62 9.08 -1.39 -13.74
N ASP A 63 8.26 -0.69 -14.51
CA ASP A 63 7.52 0.47 -14.02
C ASP A 63 6.25 0.00 -13.29
N ILE A 64 6.14 0.35 -12.02
CA ILE A 64 4.99 0.01 -11.17
C ILE A 64 4.48 1.27 -10.48
N PRO A 65 3.22 1.32 -10.01
CA PRO A 65 2.71 2.48 -9.29
C PRO A 65 3.60 2.87 -8.12
N ALA A 66 3.87 4.17 -7.94
CA ALA A 66 4.72 4.70 -6.88
C ALA A 66 4.26 4.29 -5.48
N PRO A 67 2.96 4.27 -5.13
CA PRO A 67 2.53 3.77 -3.82
C PRO A 67 2.91 2.29 -3.60
N VAL A 68 2.88 1.49 -4.68
CA VAL A 68 3.29 0.09 -4.66
C VAL A 68 4.81 -0.01 -4.51
N ALA A 69 5.57 0.77 -5.27
CA ALA A 69 7.03 0.82 -5.16
C ALA A 69 7.50 1.33 -3.79
N GLU A 70 6.80 2.30 -3.20
CA GLU A 70 7.06 2.80 -1.84
C GLU A 70 6.79 1.71 -0.80
N ARG A 71 5.65 1.02 -0.89
CA ARG A 71 5.34 -0.09 0.02
C ARG A 71 6.35 -1.22 -0.11
N TRP A 72 6.76 -1.56 -1.33
CA TRP A 72 7.79 -2.56 -1.58
C TRP A 72 9.14 -2.16 -0.97
N ARG A 73 9.55 -0.89 -1.08
CA ARG A 73 10.78 -0.36 -0.46
C ARG A 73 10.72 -0.39 1.07
N ASP A 74 9.55 -0.06 1.65
CA ASP A 74 9.30 -0.11 3.11
C ASP A 74 9.49 -1.54 3.66
N LEU A 75 9.16 -2.56 2.86
CA LEU A 75 9.33 -3.98 3.18
C LEU A 75 10.74 -4.53 2.92
N GLY A 76 11.71 -3.65 2.59
CA GLY A 76 13.10 -4.02 2.34
C GLY A 76 13.46 -4.32 0.88
N GLY A 77 12.55 -4.06 -0.06
CA GLY A 77 12.80 -4.14 -1.50
C GLY A 77 13.22 -5.53 -1.96
N GLU A 78 14.29 -5.61 -2.78
CA GLU A 78 14.76 -6.87 -3.38
C GLU A 78 15.33 -7.87 -2.37
N THR A 79 15.82 -7.37 -1.22
CA THR A 79 16.27 -8.18 -0.09
C THR A 79 15.17 -8.42 0.95
N GLY A 80 14.00 -7.83 0.72
CA GLY A 80 12.85 -7.87 1.60
C GLY A 80 12.06 -9.17 1.51
N GLU A 81 10.90 -9.16 2.16
CA GLU A 81 10.05 -10.34 2.27
C GLU A 81 9.41 -10.73 0.93
N LEU A 82 9.16 -9.74 0.05
CA LEU A 82 8.52 -9.91 -1.24
C LEU A 82 9.49 -10.27 -2.38
N GLY A 83 10.77 -9.89 -2.29
CA GLY A 83 11.75 -10.06 -3.36
C GLY A 83 11.53 -9.09 -4.53
N ARG A 84 11.94 -9.46 -5.74
CA ARG A 84 11.85 -8.62 -6.95
C ARG A 84 10.46 -8.66 -7.56
N ALA A 85 10.11 -7.63 -8.34
CA ALA A 85 8.89 -7.65 -9.14
C ALA A 85 9.02 -8.69 -10.25
N THR A 86 8.01 -9.52 -10.45
CA THR A 86 8.02 -10.57 -11.49
C THR A 86 7.48 -10.07 -12.82
N GLY A 87 6.68 -8.99 -12.80
CA GLY A 87 6.08 -8.38 -13.97
C GLY A 87 5.59 -6.95 -13.73
N PRO A 88 5.17 -6.24 -14.79
CA PRO A 88 4.53 -4.93 -14.67
C PRO A 88 3.22 -5.03 -13.90
N ALA A 89 2.81 -3.89 -13.32
CA ALA A 89 1.51 -3.81 -12.67
C ALA A 89 0.39 -4.09 -13.67
N SER A 90 -0.55 -4.94 -13.30
CA SER A 90 -1.78 -5.19 -14.03
C SER A 90 -2.84 -4.22 -13.52
N ASP A 91 -3.27 -3.29 -14.38
CA ASP A 91 -4.33 -2.34 -14.06
C ASP A 91 -5.70 -3.02 -14.06
N VAL A 92 -6.50 -2.67 -13.07
CA VAL A 92 -7.88 -3.09 -12.88
C VAL A 92 -8.76 -1.86 -12.64
N GLU A 93 -10.08 -2.00 -12.67
CA GLU A 93 -10.97 -0.86 -12.55
C GLU A 93 -10.78 -0.14 -11.20
N GLY A 94 -10.12 1.02 -11.26
CA GLY A 94 -9.82 1.84 -10.09
C GLY A 94 -8.51 1.51 -9.37
N GLY A 95 -7.77 0.45 -9.70
CA GLY A 95 -6.55 0.08 -8.99
C GLY A 95 -5.58 -0.72 -9.85
N SER A 96 -4.57 -1.32 -9.22
CA SER A 96 -3.60 -2.17 -9.93
C SER A 96 -3.07 -3.25 -9.00
N ILE A 97 -2.67 -4.40 -9.54
CA ILE A 97 -1.95 -5.46 -8.80
C ILE A 97 -0.56 -5.62 -9.38
N THR A 98 0.45 -5.77 -8.53
CA THR A 98 1.83 -6.05 -8.95
C THR A 98 2.32 -7.32 -8.27
N ASP A 99 2.75 -8.28 -9.07
CA ASP A 99 3.30 -9.54 -8.60
C ASP A 99 4.80 -9.41 -8.29
N PHE A 100 5.20 -9.98 -7.16
CA PHE A 100 6.58 -10.10 -6.70
C PHE A 100 6.93 -11.58 -6.49
N GLU A 101 8.21 -11.90 -6.31
CA GLU A 101 8.68 -13.28 -6.21
C GLU A 101 8.01 -14.09 -5.08
N ARG A 102 7.61 -13.43 -4.00
CA ARG A 102 7.08 -14.08 -2.79
C ARG A 102 5.70 -13.57 -2.34
N GLY A 103 5.06 -12.73 -3.14
CA GLY A 103 3.75 -12.16 -2.84
C GLY A 103 3.33 -11.15 -3.90
N ALA A 104 2.26 -10.41 -3.65
CA ALA A 104 1.79 -9.35 -4.50
C ALA A 104 1.44 -8.12 -3.66
N ILE A 105 1.48 -6.96 -4.29
CA ILE A 105 0.97 -5.73 -3.69
C ILE A 105 -0.16 -5.22 -4.56
N VAL A 106 -1.32 -5.00 -3.93
CA VAL A 106 -2.53 -4.51 -4.57
C VAL A 106 -2.75 -3.04 -4.19
N LEU A 107 -2.83 -2.19 -5.20
CA LEU A 107 -3.21 -0.80 -5.08
C LEU A 107 -4.73 -0.68 -5.22
N SER A 108 -5.37 -0.19 -4.16
CA SER A 108 -6.80 0.12 -4.16
C SER A 108 -7.10 1.49 -4.80
N PRO A 109 -8.35 1.73 -5.24
CA PRO A 109 -8.80 3.05 -5.73
C PRO A 109 -8.67 4.19 -4.73
N ALA A 110 -8.55 3.87 -3.44
CA ALA A 110 -8.25 4.85 -2.40
C ALA A 110 -6.77 5.29 -2.39
N GLY A 111 -5.93 4.75 -3.29
CA GLY A 111 -4.49 5.01 -3.34
C GLY A 111 -3.69 4.28 -2.26
N ARG A 112 -4.28 3.25 -1.61
CA ARG A 112 -3.61 2.45 -0.58
C ARG A 112 -3.09 1.15 -1.16
N ALA A 113 -1.82 0.85 -0.91
CA ALA A 113 -1.15 -0.38 -1.32
C ALA A 113 -1.13 -1.39 -0.17
N PHE A 114 -1.66 -2.59 -0.42
CA PHE A 114 -1.75 -3.68 0.56
C PHE A 114 -0.98 -4.89 0.07
N VAL A 115 -0.30 -5.56 1.01
CA VAL A 115 0.46 -6.77 0.72
C VAL A 115 -0.44 -7.99 0.89
N VAL A 116 -0.40 -8.89 -0.08
CA VAL A 116 -1.05 -10.20 -0.01
C VAL A 116 -0.02 -11.24 -0.47
N GLN A 117 0.24 -12.26 0.33
CA GLN A 117 1.30 -13.24 0.08
C GLN A 117 0.86 -14.68 0.38
N GLY A 118 1.71 -15.64 0.00
CA GLY A 118 1.51 -17.06 0.29
C GLY A 118 0.20 -17.64 -0.26
N GLU A 119 -0.41 -18.54 0.50
CA GLU A 119 -1.63 -19.26 0.10
C GLU A 119 -2.87 -18.36 0.05
N ILE A 120 -2.89 -17.26 0.82
CA ILE A 120 -3.94 -16.25 0.71
C ILE A 120 -3.89 -15.58 -0.66
N LEU A 121 -2.69 -15.25 -1.16
CA LEU A 121 -2.53 -14.73 -2.51
C LEU A 121 -2.98 -15.74 -3.56
N THR A 122 -2.60 -17.01 -3.42
CA THR A 122 -3.02 -18.07 -4.34
C THR A 122 -4.56 -18.12 -4.44
N ALA A 123 -5.25 -18.24 -3.30
CA ALA A 123 -6.70 -18.30 -3.26
C ALA A 123 -7.35 -17.00 -3.79
N TYR A 124 -6.76 -15.84 -3.48
CA TYR A 124 -7.23 -14.55 -3.99
C TYR A 124 -7.16 -14.46 -5.51
N LEU A 125 -6.07 -14.92 -6.12
CA LEU A 125 -5.90 -14.94 -7.58
C LEU A 125 -6.82 -15.96 -8.25
N GLU A 126 -7.11 -17.09 -7.59
CA GLU A 126 -8.09 -18.09 -8.07
C GLU A 126 -9.52 -17.53 -8.09
N GLU A 127 -9.87 -16.64 -7.16
CA GLU A 127 -11.16 -15.94 -7.12
C GLU A 127 -11.23 -14.74 -8.10
N GLY A 128 -10.22 -14.56 -8.96
CA GLY A 128 -10.15 -13.49 -9.95
C GLY A 128 -9.44 -12.22 -9.47
N GLY A 129 -8.84 -12.24 -8.28
CA GLY A 129 -8.05 -11.14 -7.74
C GLY A 129 -8.87 -9.85 -7.57
N PRO A 130 -8.28 -8.67 -7.82
CA PRO A 130 -8.98 -7.40 -7.59
C PRO A 130 -10.10 -7.11 -8.58
N GLY A 131 -10.20 -7.86 -9.68
CA GLY A 131 -11.34 -7.81 -10.59
C GLY A 131 -12.42 -8.86 -10.31
N GLY A 132 -12.23 -9.70 -9.28
CA GLY A 132 -13.14 -10.78 -8.89
C GLY A 132 -14.19 -10.35 -7.87
N GLU A 133 -14.94 -11.33 -7.33
CA GLU A 133 -16.02 -11.08 -6.35
C GLU A 133 -15.51 -10.52 -5.01
N LEU A 134 -14.26 -10.84 -4.62
CA LEU A 134 -13.64 -10.29 -3.41
C LEU A 134 -13.25 -8.81 -3.53
N GLY A 135 -12.91 -8.33 -4.73
CA GLY A 135 -12.46 -6.97 -4.96
C GLY A 135 -11.09 -6.65 -4.34
N PHE A 136 -10.87 -5.40 -3.91
CA PHE A 136 -9.59 -4.97 -3.37
C PHE A 136 -9.42 -5.33 -1.88
N PRO A 137 -8.19 -5.58 -1.40
CA PRO A 137 -7.92 -5.68 0.03
C PRO A 137 -8.20 -4.34 0.75
N THR A 138 -8.66 -4.43 1.99
CA THR A 138 -9.00 -3.27 2.84
C THR A 138 -8.00 -3.07 3.99
N ALA A 139 -7.25 -4.12 4.32
CA ALA A 139 -6.21 -4.18 5.34
C ALA A 139 -5.04 -5.04 4.85
N ASP A 140 -3.86 -4.84 5.44
CA ASP A 140 -2.73 -5.77 5.27
C ASP A 140 -3.05 -7.11 5.96
N GLU A 141 -2.39 -8.19 5.53
CA GLU A 141 -2.50 -9.50 6.18
C GLU A 141 -2.18 -9.40 7.69
N ALA A 142 -3.06 -10.00 8.50
CA ALA A 142 -2.90 -10.08 9.94
C ALA A 142 -2.74 -11.54 10.38
N THR A 143 -1.98 -11.77 11.45
CA THR A 143 -1.93 -13.07 12.10
C THR A 143 -3.22 -13.35 12.87
N THR A 144 -3.73 -14.58 12.79
CA THR A 144 -4.89 -15.08 13.55
C THR A 144 -4.52 -16.36 14.32
N ASP A 145 -5.44 -16.87 15.14
CA ASP A 145 -5.25 -18.10 15.93
C ASP A 145 -5.07 -19.29 14.99
N GLY A 146 -3.82 -19.69 14.75
CA GLY A 146 -3.48 -20.80 13.85
C GLY A 146 -3.13 -20.43 12.41
N GLY A 147 -3.00 -19.14 12.07
CA GLY A 147 -2.50 -18.75 10.75
C GLY A 147 -2.65 -17.27 10.39
N TRP A 148 -3.17 -16.98 9.20
CA TRP A 148 -3.24 -15.64 8.62
C TRP A 148 -4.65 -15.28 8.14
N ILE A 149 -4.98 -14.01 8.12
CA ILE A 149 -6.26 -13.50 7.63
C ILE A 149 -6.04 -12.22 6.83
N SER A 150 -6.75 -12.10 5.71
CA SER A 150 -6.79 -10.90 4.88
C SER A 150 -8.24 -10.52 4.59
N THR A 151 -8.57 -9.23 4.79
CA THR A 151 -9.91 -8.70 4.57
C THR A 151 -9.98 -7.94 3.25
N PHE A 152 -11.01 -8.25 2.46
CA PHE A 152 -11.28 -7.67 1.15
C PHE A 152 -12.62 -6.93 1.16
N GLU A 153 -12.89 -6.13 0.13
CA GLU A 153 -14.13 -5.36 0.03
C GLU A 153 -15.38 -6.24 0.00
N GLY A 154 -15.31 -7.40 -0.66
CA GLY A 154 -16.39 -8.36 -0.81
C GLY A 154 -16.26 -9.60 0.07
N GLY A 155 -15.34 -9.64 1.03
CA GLY A 155 -15.15 -10.83 1.84
C GLY A 155 -13.88 -10.91 2.66
N VAL A 156 -13.51 -12.12 3.06
CA VAL A 156 -12.33 -12.43 3.86
C VAL A 156 -11.72 -13.75 3.40
N ILE A 157 -10.40 -13.80 3.34
CA ILE A 157 -9.68 -15.07 3.16
C ILE A 157 -8.91 -15.35 4.44
N THR A 158 -9.10 -16.54 4.99
CA THR A 158 -8.39 -17.00 6.18
C THR A 158 -7.56 -18.23 5.83
N TYR A 159 -6.30 -18.25 6.22
CA TYR A 159 -5.41 -19.40 6.08
C TYR A 159 -5.14 -20.00 7.45
N ILE A 160 -5.70 -21.18 7.74
CA ILE A 160 -5.56 -21.90 9.02
C ILE A 160 -5.26 -23.38 8.73
N ASP A 161 -4.34 -23.98 9.50
CA ASP A 161 -3.99 -25.41 9.39
C ASP A 161 -3.60 -25.87 7.97
N GLY A 162 -3.04 -24.97 7.16
CA GLY A 162 -2.63 -25.26 5.79
C GLY A 162 -3.74 -25.11 4.74
N VAL A 163 -4.91 -24.61 5.11
CA VAL A 163 -6.06 -24.45 4.22
C VAL A 163 -6.43 -22.97 4.11
N ALA A 164 -6.48 -22.46 2.89
CA ALA A 164 -7.06 -21.15 2.60
C ALA A 164 -8.57 -21.31 2.42
N GLU A 165 -9.34 -20.65 3.28
CA GLU A 165 -10.79 -20.58 3.21
C GLU A 165 -11.19 -19.19 2.70
N VAL A 166 -11.91 -19.17 1.58
CA VAL A 166 -12.47 -17.96 0.98
C VAL A 166 -13.91 -17.81 1.44
N GLN A 167 -14.24 -16.65 2.00
CA GLN A 167 -15.59 -16.28 2.40
C GLN A 167 -15.99 -14.99 1.68
N VAL A 168 -16.99 -15.06 0.81
CA VAL A 168 -17.57 -13.92 0.07
C VAL A 168 -18.90 -13.54 0.74
N ASP A 169 -19.17 -12.24 0.92
CA ASP A 169 -20.39 -11.69 1.56
C ASP A 169 -21.45 -11.21 0.54
#